data_AF-A0A936IAW8-F1
#
_entry.id   AF-A0A936IAW8-F1
#
_cell.length_a   1.000
_cell.length_b   1.000
_cell.length_c   1.000
_cell.angle_alpha   90.00
_cell.angle_beta   90.00
_cell.angle_gamma   90.00
#
_symmetry.space_group_name_H-M   'P 1'
#
loop_
_entity.id
_entity.type
_entity.pdbx_description
1 polymer ?
#
loop_
_entity_poly.entity_id
_entity_poly.type
_entity_poly.pdbx_seq_one_letter_code
_entity_poly.pdbx_strand_id
1 'polypeptide(L)'
;MEGPYLGRFLLGYAVVLVPFVLVNGILTGTLLEEPVVWYNNAENLGIRVGTIPLEDSMYLLFFLLLTITFYELPLKRAHGDLPPPVEGHGAD
;
A
#
# COMPACT_ATOMS: atom_id res chain seq x y z
N MET A 1 21.23 -10.98 -3.01
CA MET A 1 21.47 -9.51 -2.90
C MET A 1 20.87 -9.05 -1.57
N GLU A 2 21.66 -8.55 -0.64
CA GLU A 2 21.18 -7.84 0.56
C GLU A 2 21.17 -6.35 0.25
N GLY A 3 20.07 -5.87 -0.33
CA GLY A 3 19.80 -4.43 -0.42
C GLY A 3 18.94 -4.01 0.75
N PRO A 4 18.99 -2.74 1.20
CA PRO A 4 18.11 -2.28 2.27
C PRO A 4 16.65 -2.54 1.87
N TYR A 5 15.93 -3.32 2.69
CA TYR A 5 14.53 -3.72 2.48
C TYR A 5 13.66 -2.52 2.06
N LEU A 6 13.85 -1.39 2.74
CA LEU A 6 13.18 -0.13 2.46
C LEU A 6 13.35 0.34 1.01
N GLY A 7 14.54 0.23 0.43
CA GLY A 7 14.80 0.67 -0.94
C GLY A 7 14.02 -0.16 -1.97
N ARG A 8 13.91 -1.48 -1.74
CA ARG A 8 13.13 -2.37 -2.61
C ARG A 8 11.64 -2.12 -2.48
N PHE A 9 11.18 -1.93 -1.25
CA PHE A 9 9.80 -1.61 -0.95
C PHE A 9 9.39 -0.27 -1.63
N LEU A 10 10.19 0.78 -1.48
CA LEU A 10 9.93 2.08 -2.09
C LEU A 10 9.99 2.03 -3.62
N LEU A 11 10.90 1.24 -4.20
CA LEU A 11 10.93 1.00 -5.64
C LEU A 11 9.65 0.28 -6.11
N GLY A 12 9.21 -0.76 -5.40
CA GLY A 12 7.96 -1.45 -5.68
C GLY A 12 6.75 -0.52 -5.60
N TYR A 13 6.69 0.32 -4.55
CA TYR A 13 5.66 1.35 -4.42
C TYR A 13 5.68 2.33 -5.60
N ALA A 14 6.86 2.82 -6.01
CA ALA A 14 7.00 3.70 -7.17
C ALA A 14 6.53 3.06 -8.48
N VAL A 15 6.78 1.76 -8.67
CA VAL A 15 6.26 1.01 -9.84
C VAL A 15 4.74 0.91 -9.79
N VAL A 16 4.15 0.61 -8.63
CA VAL A 16 2.69 0.49 -8.46
C VAL A 16 1.99 1.84 -8.60
N LEU A 17 2.67 2.97 -8.36
CA LEU A 17 2.10 4.30 -8.61
C LEU A 17 1.69 4.51 -10.08
N VAL A 18 2.31 3.84 -11.05
CA VAL A 18 1.95 3.96 -12.47
C VAL A 18 0.53 3.45 -12.75
N PRO A 19 0.19 2.17 -12.51
CA PRO A 19 -1.19 1.71 -12.68
C PRO A 19 -2.15 2.39 -11.70
N PHE A 20 -1.70 2.77 -10.50
CA PHE A 20 -2.52 3.52 -9.55
C PHE A 20 -3.02 4.84 -10.13
N VAL A 21 -2.14 5.68 -10.68
CA VAL A 21 -2.55 6.98 -11.26
C VAL A 21 -3.44 6.76 -12.49
N LEU A 22 -3.13 5.78 -13.34
CA LEU A 22 -3.92 5.50 -14.54
C LEU A 22 -5.36 5.09 -14.19
N VAL A 23 -5.53 4.10 -13.31
CA VAL A 23 -6.85 3.57 -12.97
C VAL A 23 -7.62 4.57 -12.11
N ASN A 24 -7.02 5.10 -11.04
CA ASN A 24 -7.72 6.07 -10.18
C ASN A 24 -8.02 7.36 -10.92
N GLY A 25 -7.15 7.83 -11.82
CA GLY A 25 -7.43 8.98 -12.66
C GLY A 25 -8.69 8.78 -13.50
N ILE A 26 -8.76 7.67 -14.24
CA ILE A 26 -9.96 7.33 -15.03
C ILE A 26 -11.21 7.27 -14.15
N LEU A 27 -11.14 6.53 -13.04
CA LEU A 27 -12.28 6.34 -12.13
C LEU A 27 -12.74 7.64 -11.46
N THR A 28 -11.85 8.61 -11.29
CA THR A 28 -12.15 9.92 -10.68
C THR A 28 -12.45 11.01 -11.70
N GLY A 29 -12.62 10.64 -12.97
CA GLY A 29 -13.14 11.56 -13.99
C GLY A 29 -12.06 12.29 -14.80
N THR A 30 -10.82 11.79 -14.87
CA THR A 30 -9.82 12.39 -15.78
C THR A 30 -10.18 12.19 -17.27
N LEU A 31 -10.86 11.09 -17.63
CA LEU A 31 -11.26 10.74 -19.00
C LEU A 31 -12.76 10.46 -19.18
N LEU A 32 -13.55 10.59 -18.11
CA LEU A 32 -14.99 10.29 -18.11
C LEU A 32 -15.77 11.60 -17.97
N GLU A 33 -16.95 11.67 -18.58
CA GLU A 33 -17.86 12.82 -18.44
C GLU A 33 -18.34 13.00 -16.99
N GLU A 34 -18.52 11.88 -16.29
CA GLU A 34 -18.91 11.83 -14.89
C GLU A 34 -18.00 10.82 -14.15
N PRO A 35 -17.44 11.18 -12.98
CA PRO A 35 -16.58 10.27 -12.24
C PRO A 35 -17.38 9.07 -11.70
N VAL A 36 -16.75 7.90 -11.71
CA VAL A 36 -17.32 6.68 -11.10
C VAL A 36 -17.11 6.73 -9.59
N VAL A 37 -15.98 7.26 -9.14
CA VAL A 37 -15.60 7.39 -7.74
C VAL A 37 -15.59 8.86 -7.35
N TRP A 38 -16.37 9.18 -6.31
CA TRP A 38 -16.58 10.53 -5.83
C TRP A 38 -15.89 10.74 -4.49
N TYR A 39 -15.27 11.91 -4.33
CA TYR A 39 -14.60 12.30 -3.09
C TYR A 39 -15.17 13.60 -2.56
N ASN A 40 -15.48 13.63 -1.27
CA ASN A 40 -15.89 14.84 -0.56
C ASN A 40 -14.66 15.53 0.06
N ASN A 41 -14.40 16.79 -0.32
CA ASN A 41 -13.28 17.56 0.23
C ASN A 41 -13.42 17.89 1.72
N ALA A 42 -14.63 17.75 2.30
CA ALA A 42 -14.83 17.90 3.74
C ALA A 42 -14.35 16.67 4.55
N GLU A 43 -14.22 15.53 3.89
CA GLU A 43 -13.87 14.24 4.51
C GLU A 43 -12.44 13.79 4.17
N ASN A 44 -11.76 14.52 3.28
CA ASN A 44 -10.38 14.26 2.88
C ASN A 44 -9.50 15.49 3.17
N LEU A 45 -8.20 15.37 2.96
CA LEU A 45 -7.23 16.44 3.19
C LEU A 45 -7.42 17.68 2.29
N GLY A 46 -8.32 17.62 1.29
CA GLY A 46 -8.57 18.67 0.31
C GLY A 46 -7.47 18.84 -0.75
N ILE A 47 -6.38 18.09 -0.64
CA ILE A 47 -5.22 18.15 -1.54
C ILE A 47 -5.35 17.05 -2.60
N ARG A 48 -5.16 17.41 -3.87
CA ARG A 48 -5.31 16.48 -5.01
C ARG A 48 -4.12 16.52 -5.96
N VAL A 49 -3.86 15.38 -6.57
CA VAL A 49 -2.99 15.21 -7.75
C VAL A 49 -3.92 14.93 -8.94
N GLY A 50 -4.14 15.94 -9.77
CA GLY A 50 -5.20 15.87 -10.78
C GLY A 50 -6.57 15.73 -10.11
N THR A 51 -7.29 14.65 -10.43
CA THR A 51 -8.61 14.32 -9.83
C THR A 51 -8.51 13.45 -8.57
N ILE A 52 -7.33 12.89 -8.26
CA ILE A 52 -7.12 11.91 -7.19
C ILE A 52 -6.71 12.62 -5.90
N PRO A 53 -7.30 12.32 -4.73
CA PRO A 53 -6.81 12.79 -3.43
C PRO A 53 -5.38 12.34 -3.15
N LEU A 54 -4.55 13.22 -2.58
CA LEU A 54 -3.15 12.90 -2.26
C LEU A 54 -3.04 11.75 -1.24
N GLU A 55 -3.94 11.70 -0.26
CA GLU A 55 -3.98 10.67 0.78
C GLU A 55 -4.19 9.25 0.24
N ASP A 56 -4.80 9.09 -0.93
CA ASP A 56 -5.00 7.76 -1.54
C ASP A 56 -3.65 7.07 -1.81
N SER A 57 -2.62 7.85 -2.15
CA SER A 57 -1.26 7.34 -2.30
C SER A 57 -0.69 6.83 -0.96
N MET A 58 -1.06 7.46 0.16
CA MET A 58 -0.67 7.02 1.50
C MET A 58 -1.41 5.74 1.91
N TYR A 59 -2.70 5.61 1.56
CA TYR A 59 -3.44 4.37 1.77
C TYR A 59 -2.82 3.22 0.98
N LEU A 60 -2.43 3.46 -0.28
CA LEU A 60 -1.70 2.49 -1.08
C LEU A 60 -0.37 2.08 -0.42
N LEU A 61 0.41 3.05 0.04
CA LEU A 61 1.71 2.80 0.70
C LEU A 61 1.53 1.93 1.94
N PHE A 62 0.58 2.28 2.81
CA PHE A 62 0.31 1.54 4.03
C PHE A 62 -0.20 0.13 3.74
N PHE A 63 -1.15 -0.01 2.82
CA PHE A 63 -1.70 -1.31 2.46
C PHE A 63 -0.64 -2.22 1.85
N LEU A 64 0.21 -1.69 0.97
CA LEU A 64 1.32 -2.44 0.39
C LEU A 64 2.31 -2.91 1.46
N LEU A 65 2.68 -2.05 2.41
CA LEU A 65 3.54 -2.42 3.54
C LEU A 65 2.91 -3.52 4.37
N LEU A 66 1.62 -3.38 4.68
CA LEU A 66 0.86 -4.35 5.48
C LEU A 66 0.80 -5.71 4.78
N THR A 67 0.41 -5.74 3.51
CA THR A 67 0.32 -6.97 2.71
C THR A 67 1.65 -7.67 2.59
N ILE A 68 2.73 -6.95 2.25
CA ILE A 68 4.08 -7.54 2.15
C ILE A 68 4.53 -8.07 3.50
N THR A 69 4.29 -7.33 4.59
CA THR A 69 4.67 -7.78 5.93
C THR A 69 3.99 -9.08 6.31
N PHE A 70 2.67 -9.18 6.10
CA PHE A 70 1.93 -10.41 6.40
C PHE A 70 2.28 -11.57 5.48
N TYR A 71 2.65 -11.30 4.23
CA TYR A 71 3.11 -12.32 3.29
C TYR A 71 4.51 -12.84 3.62
N GLU A 72 5.46 -11.95 3.91
CA GLU A 72 6.86 -12.31 4.17
C GLU A 72 7.07 -12.92 5.56
N LEU A 73 6.27 -12.55 6.55
CA LEU A 73 6.45 -13.03 7.93
C LEU A 73 6.42 -14.56 8.05
N PRO A 74 5.42 -15.31 7.55
CA PRO A 74 5.44 -16.77 7.58
C PRO A 74 6.55 -17.35 6.69
N LEU A 75 6.88 -16.69 5.58
CA LEU A 75 7.93 -17.16 4.66
C LEU A 75 9.32 -17.11 5.31
N LYS A 76 9.64 -16.00 6.00
CA LYS A 76 10.88 -15.83 6.76
C LYS A 76 11.01 -16.87 7.87
N ARG A 77 9.90 -17.23 8.53
CA ARG A 77 9.90 -18.34 9.50
C ARG A 77 10.15 -19.69 8.86
N ALA A 78 9.51 -19.97 7.71
CA ALA A 78 9.71 -21.22 6.98
C ALA A 78 11.14 -21.38 6.44
N HIS A 79 11.80 -20.28 6.08
CA HIS A 79 13.23 -20.25 5.70
C HIS A 79 14.20 -20.30 6.89
N GLY A 80 13.73 -20.14 8.13
CA GLY A 80 14.58 -20.08 9.32
C GLY A 80 15.23 -18.71 9.59
N ASP A 81 14.83 -17.66 8.84
CA ASP A 81 15.31 -16.28 9.02
C ASP A 81 14.75 -15.63 10.31
N LEU A 82 13.63 -16.15 10.83
CA LEU A 82 12.99 -15.68 12.06
C LEU A 82 12.62 -16.87 12.95
N PRO A 83 12.71 -16.73 14.29
CA PRO A 83 12.25 -17.76 15.20
C PRO A 83 10.73 -18.01 15.05
N PRO A 84 10.26 -19.23 15.36
CA PRO A 84 8.82 -19.51 15.41
C PRO A 84 8.14 -18.55 16.40
N PRO A 85 6.85 -18.23 16.21
CA PRO A 85 6.11 -17.45 17.19
C PRO A 85 6.30 -18.09 18.57
N VAL A 86 6.59 -17.27 19.57
CA VAL A 86 6.69 -17.76 20.95
C VAL A 86 5.31 -18.32 21.29
N GLU A 87 5.19 -19.64 21.39
CA GLU A 87 3.98 -20.25 21.95
C GLU A 87 3.79 -19.62 23.33
N GLY A 88 2.60 -19.05 23.56
CA GLY A 88 2.32 -18.36 24.81
C GLY A 88 2.73 -19.25 25.97
N HIS A 89 3.43 -18.67 26.95
CA HIS A 89 3.56 -19.29 28.27
C HIS A 89 2.18 -19.85 28.61
N GLY A 90 2.11 -21.17 28.76
CA GLY A 90 0.92 -21.80 29.33
C GLY A 90 0.56 -21.01 30.57
N ALA A 91 -0.72 -20.73 30.75
CA ALA A 91 -1.19 -20.35 32.06
C ALA A 91 -1.01 -21.57 32.96
N ASP A 92 0.17 -21.71 33.57
CA ASP A 92 0.40 -22.50 34.78
C ASP A 92 0.24 -21.64 36.04
#